data_AF-A0A1I0V2V8-F1
#
_entry.id   AF-A0A1I0V2V8-F1
#
_cell.length_a   1.000
_cell.length_b   1.000
_cell.length_c   1.000
_cell.angle_alpha   90.00
_cell.angle_beta   90.00
_cell.angle_gamma   90.00
#
_symmetry.space_group_name_H-M   'P 1'
#
loop_
_entity.id
_entity.type
_entity.pdbx_description
1 polymer ?
#
loop_
_entity_poly.entity_id
_entity_poly.type
_entity_poly.pdbx_seq_one_letter_code
_entity_poly.pdbx_strand_id
1 'polypeptide(L)'
;MTLNHPKLVDLLKKAYSAEKAAAFAYQGHAASVKDETEKKEIRQIEIDEWIHRKEVLQIMNDFNIPVSKYYEFKFYIIGKVISASCHIIGWFMPFYFAGRLESGNVCEYFRMKQFFNSLGINAYDEMLYEMGIKEKEHEIYFLEKIKTNKFLPFYEKYFSWGNNQSFNNIDLDKKYPVENSNHYCKK
;
A
#
# COMPACT_ATOMS: atom_id res chain seq x y z
N MET A 1 -12.39 -7.23 -22.38
CA MET A 1 -12.30 -8.71 -22.23
C MET A 1 -12.73 -9.09 -20.82
N THR A 2 -13.18 -10.31 -20.53
CA THR A 2 -13.49 -10.74 -19.15
C THR A 2 -12.33 -11.57 -18.59
N LEU A 3 -11.81 -11.20 -17.41
CA LEU A 3 -10.72 -11.95 -16.76
C LEU A 3 -11.24 -13.23 -16.12
N ASN A 4 -10.77 -14.39 -16.59
CA ASN A 4 -11.07 -15.69 -15.98
C ASN A 4 -10.12 -16.03 -14.81
N HIS A 5 -10.00 -15.10 -13.85
CA HIS A 5 -9.15 -15.27 -12.68
C HIS A 5 -9.80 -14.64 -11.43
N PRO A 6 -10.66 -15.38 -10.70
CA PRO A 6 -11.51 -14.80 -9.65
C PRO A 6 -10.72 -14.15 -8.52
N LYS A 7 -9.54 -14.69 -8.19
CA LYS A 7 -8.63 -14.10 -7.19
C LYS A 7 -8.07 -12.75 -7.63
N LEU A 8 -7.82 -12.55 -8.92
CA LEU A 8 -7.30 -11.29 -9.47
C LEU A 8 -8.41 -10.26 -9.51
N VAL A 9 -9.61 -10.67 -9.94
CA VAL A 9 -10.80 -9.82 -9.93
C VAL A 9 -11.14 -9.33 -8.53
N ASP A 10 -11.11 -10.21 -7.52
CA ASP A 10 -11.35 -9.82 -6.13
C ASP A 10 -10.24 -8.92 -5.59
N LEU A 11 -8.97 -9.23 -5.89
CA LEU A 11 -7.81 -8.43 -5.49
C LEU A 11 -7.88 -7.01 -6.06
N LEU A 12 -8.21 -6.83 -7.34
CA LEU A 12 -8.40 -5.51 -7.97
C LEU A 12 -9.53 -4.71 -7.30
N LYS A 13 -10.69 -5.34 -7.08
CA LYS A 13 -11.83 -4.69 -6.40
C LYS A 13 -11.48 -4.26 -4.98
N LYS A 14 -10.73 -5.10 -4.27
CA LYS A 14 -10.26 -4.83 -2.91
C LYS A 14 -9.26 -3.69 -2.91
N ALA A 15 -8.20 -3.78 -3.72
CA ALA A 15 -7.15 -2.76 -3.84
C ALA A 15 -7.74 -1.39 -4.17
N TYR A 16 -8.56 -1.29 -5.23
CA TYR A 16 -9.26 -0.04 -5.58
C TYR A 16 -9.91 0.62 -4.37
N SER A 17 -10.61 -0.16 -3.54
CA SER A 17 -11.29 0.34 -2.35
C SER A 17 -10.33 0.63 -1.19
N ALA A 18 -9.27 -0.17 -1.05
CA ALA A 18 -8.23 -0.04 -0.03
C ALA A 18 -7.39 1.22 -0.22
N GLU A 19 -7.05 1.61 -1.45
CA GLU A 19 -6.34 2.87 -1.76
C GLU A 19 -7.08 4.09 -1.18
N LYS A 20 -8.42 4.09 -1.24
CA LYS A 20 -9.21 5.17 -0.62
C LYS A 20 -9.14 5.16 0.91
N ALA A 21 -9.03 3.98 1.52
CA ALA A 21 -8.83 3.89 2.96
C ALA A 21 -7.45 4.41 3.37
N ALA A 22 -6.41 4.06 2.61
CA ALA A 22 -5.04 4.55 2.80
C ALA A 22 -5.00 6.08 2.65
N ALA A 23 -5.59 6.63 1.59
CA ALA A 23 -5.70 8.07 1.40
C ALA A 23 -6.41 8.77 2.59
N PHE A 24 -7.52 8.24 3.09
CA PHE A 24 -8.17 8.82 4.28
C PHE A 24 -7.32 8.70 5.56
N ALA A 25 -6.61 7.58 5.73
CA ALA A 25 -5.68 7.42 6.84
C ALA A 25 -4.58 8.48 6.77
N TYR A 26 -4.00 8.73 5.60
CA TYR A 26 -2.97 9.75 5.41
C TYR A 26 -3.48 11.18 5.56
N GLN A 27 -4.72 11.48 5.19
CA GLN A 27 -5.36 12.76 5.52
C GLN A 27 -5.37 13.01 7.04
N GLY A 28 -5.79 12.00 7.81
CA GLY A 28 -5.83 12.11 9.27
C GLY A 28 -4.43 12.16 9.89
N HIS A 29 -3.51 11.36 9.35
CA HIS A 29 -2.13 11.34 9.81
C HIS A 29 -1.44 12.69 9.57
N ALA A 30 -1.50 13.23 8.35
CA ALA A 30 -1.00 14.56 8.03
C ALA A 30 -1.64 15.65 8.92
N ALA A 31 -2.95 15.57 9.18
CA ALA A 31 -3.63 16.51 10.06
C ALA A 31 -3.22 16.38 11.55
N SER A 32 -2.70 15.23 11.97
CA SER A 32 -2.30 14.95 13.36
C SER A 32 -0.85 15.32 13.68
N VAL A 33 0.05 15.33 12.70
CA VAL A 33 1.46 15.66 12.91
C VAL A 33 1.66 17.18 13.06
N LYS A 34 2.70 17.58 13.80
CA LYS A 34 3.02 19.00 14.03
C LYS A 34 4.08 19.53 13.08
N ASP A 35 5.03 18.69 12.70
CA ASP A 35 6.13 19.08 11.82
C ASP A 35 5.63 19.30 10.39
N GLU A 36 5.97 20.47 9.83
CA GLU A 36 5.48 20.88 8.50
C GLU A 36 6.13 20.07 7.36
N THR A 37 7.32 19.51 7.57
CA THR A 37 7.96 18.63 6.59
C THR A 37 7.24 17.27 6.57
N GLU A 38 6.98 16.68 7.75
CA GLU A 38 6.20 15.44 7.88
C GLU A 38 4.80 15.59 7.26
N LYS A 39 4.12 16.72 7.49
CA LYS A 39 2.82 17.01 6.87
C LYS A 39 2.88 16.93 5.35
N LYS A 40 3.87 17.58 4.75
CA LYS A 40 4.03 17.63 3.28
C LYS A 40 4.38 16.27 2.71
N GLU A 41 5.27 15.55 3.37
CA GLU A 41 5.67 14.19 2.98
C GLU A 41 4.48 13.22 3.05
N ILE A 42 3.74 13.19 4.17
CA ILE A 42 2.55 12.33 4.32
C ILE A 42 1.45 12.74 3.34
N ARG A 43 1.30 14.04 3.06
CA ARG A 43 0.36 14.52 2.04
C ARG A 43 0.77 14.08 0.63
N GLN A 44 2.07 13.98 0.34
CA GLN A 44 2.53 13.43 -0.93
C GLN A 44 2.19 11.94 -1.03
N ILE A 45 2.40 11.17 0.03
CA ILE A 45 1.99 9.76 0.10
C ILE A 45 0.48 9.63 -0.16
N GLU A 46 -0.34 10.47 0.48
CA GLU A 46 -1.79 10.51 0.21
C GLU A 46 -2.13 10.75 -1.28
N ILE A 47 -1.39 11.65 -1.95
CA ILE A 47 -1.60 11.92 -3.38
C ILE A 47 -1.27 10.68 -4.21
N ASP A 48 -0.20 9.97 -3.86
CA ASP A 48 0.20 8.72 -4.50
C ASP A 48 -0.91 7.66 -4.37
N GLU A 49 -1.57 7.51 -3.20
CA GLU A 49 -2.72 6.60 -3.03
C GLU A 49 -3.90 6.92 -3.97
N TRP A 50 -4.18 8.21 -4.21
CA TRP A 50 -5.23 8.60 -5.16
C TRP A 50 -4.86 8.26 -6.61
N ILE A 51 -3.56 8.33 -6.94
CA ILE A 51 -3.03 7.92 -8.25
C ILE A 51 -3.14 6.39 -8.38
N HIS A 52 -2.71 5.64 -7.36
CA HIS A 52 -2.83 4.19 -7.34
C HIS A 52 -4.28 3.74 -7.53
N ARG A 53 -5.22 4.39 -6.85
CA ARG A 53 -6.67 4.13 -7.02
C ARG A 53 -7.13 4.33 -8.45
N LYS A 54 -6.62 5.37 -9.13
CA LYS A 54 -6.96 5.68 -10.52
C LYS A 54 -6.38 4.63 -11.48
N GLU A 55 -5.17 4.17 -11.25
CA GLU A 55 -4.50 3.13 -12.03
C GLU A 55 -5.21 1.79 -11.91
N VAL A 56 -5.56 1.37 -10.69
CA VAL A 56 -6.37 0.16 -10.48
C VAL A 56 -7.73 0.28 -11.16
N LEU A 57 -8.36 1.45 -11.11
CA LEU A 57 -9.64 1.68 -11.80
C LEU A 57 -9.51 1.57 -13.33
N GLN A 58 -8.41 2.05 -13.90
CA GLN A 58 -8.14 1.90 -15.33
C GLN A 58 -8.07 0.42 -15.71
N ILE A 59 -7.30 -0.38 -14.97
CA ILE A 59 -7.23 -1.84 -15.16
C ILE A 59 -8.63 -2.46 -15.05
N MET A 60 -9.40 -2.10 -14.03
CA MET A 60 -10.76 -2.62 -13.86
C MET A 60 -11.66 -2.28 -15.05
N ASN A 61 -11.57 -1.08 -15.60
CA ASN A 61 -12.36 -0.65 -16.76
C ASN A 61 -11.99 -1.43 -18.03
N ASP A 62 -10.69 -1.67 -18.28
CA ASP A 62 -10.21 -2.42 -19.45
C ASP A 62 -10.81 -3.85 -19.52
N PHE A 63 -11.11 -4.42 -18.34
CA PHE A 63 -11.71 -5.75 -18.20
C PHE A 63 -13.20 -5.74 -17.79
N ASN A 64 -13.87 -4.58 -17.83
CA ASN A 64 -15.26 -4.40 -17.41
C ASN A 64 -15.56 -4.96 -16.00
N ILE A 65 -14.60 -4.84 -15.08
CA ILE A 65 -14.78 -5.25 -13.69
C ILE A 65 -15.51 -4.13 -12.95
N PRO A 66 -16.73 -4.37 -12.42
CA PRO A 66 -17.46 -3.35 -11.69
C PRO A 66 -16.83 -3.12 -10.31
N VAL A 67 -16.90 -1.87 -9.85
CA VAL A 67 -16.55 -1.51 -8.46
C VAL A 67 -17.43 -2.26 -7.47
N SER A 68 -16.81 -2.82 -6.42
CA SER A 68 -17.52 -3.49 -5.33
C SER A 68 -18.09 -2.46 -4.35
N LYS A 69 -19.41 -2.27 -4.34
CA LYS A 69 -20.10 -1.38 -3.38
C LYS A 69 -19.82 -1.77 -1.92
N TYR A 70 -19.72 -3.07 -1.65
CA TYR A 70 -19.40 -3.58 -0.32
C TYR A 70 -17.99 -3.18 0.12
N TYR A 71 -16.97 -3.38 -0.71
CA TYR A 71 -15.61 -2.95 -0.38
C TYR A 71 -15.52 -1.43 -0.29
N GLU A 72 -16.16 -0.70 -1.20
CA GLU A 72 -16.18 0.76 -1.15
C GLU A 72 -16.72 1.31 0.15
N PHE A 73 -17.81 0.72 0.68
CA PHE A 73 -18.38 1.11 1.97
C PHE A 73 -17.47 0.68 3.13
N LYS A 74 -17.05 -0.58 3.15
CA LYS A 74 -16.18 -1.14 4.19
C LYS A 74 -14.90 -0.31 4.37
N PHE A 75 -14.18 -0.05 3.27
CA PHE A 75 -12.92 0.67 3.31
C PHE A 75 -13.10 2.17 3.53
N TYR A 76 -14.23 2.77 3.11
CA TYR A 76 -14.57 4.12 3.52
C TYR A 76 -14.63 4.26 5.05
N ILE A 77 -15.34 3.35 5.72
CA ILE A 77 -15.47 3.36 7.18
C ILE A 77 -14.11 3.11 7.84
N ILE A 78 -13.36 2.10 7.39
CA ILE A 78 -12.02 1.80 7.91
C ILE A 78 -11.11 3.03 7.80
N GLY A 79 -11.00 3.64 6.62
CA GLY A 79 -10.15 4.81 6.40
C GLY A 79 -10.53 5.99 7.29
N LYS A 80 -11.84 6.28 7.45
CA LYS A 80 -12.30 7.38 8.31
C LYS A 80 -12.06 7.11 9.80
N VAL A 81 -12.22 5.88 10.25
CA VAL A 81 -11.90 5.49 11.63
C VAL A 81 -10.40 5.63 11.91
N ILE A 82 -9.54 5.15 11.00
CA ILE A 82 -8.09 5.30 11.13
C ILE A 82 -7.73 6.79 11.14
N SER A 83 -8.26 7.57 10.19
CA SER A 83 -8.06 9.01 10.10
C SER A 83 -8.37 9.72 11.43
N ALA A 84 -9.53 9.45 12.03
CA ALA A 84 -9.91 10.02 13.33
C ALA A 84 -8.99 9.56 14.46
N SER A 85 -8.59 8.28 14.45
CA SER A 85 -7.72 7.71 15.48
C SER A 85 -6.33 8.36 15.53
N CYS A 86 -5.81 8.85 14.41
CA CYS A 86 -4.49 9.52 14.33
C CYS A 86 -4.38 10.70 15.30
N HIS A 87 -5.48 11.38 15.62
CA HIS A 87 -5.49 12.50 16.56
C HIS A 87 -5.41 12.09 18.04
N ILE A 88 -5.61 10.80 18.34
CA ILE A 88 -5.76 10.29 19.71
C ILE A 88 -4.57 9.41 20.11
N ILE A 89 -4.05 8.62 19.17
CA ILE A 89 -3.07 7.56 19.46
C ILE A 89 -1.60 8.04 19.48
N GLY A 90 -1.39 9.36 19.49
CA GLY A 90 -0.08 9.99 19.57
C GLY A 90 0.68 10.01 18.23
N TRP A 91 1.96 10.37 18.26
CA TRP A 91 2.79 10.49 17.06
C TRP A 91 3.38 9.15 16.60
N PHE A 92 3.80 8.27 17.51
CA PHE A 92 4.48 7.02 17.12
C PHE A 92 3.57 6.00 16.43
N MET A 93 2.35 5.77 16.93
CA MET A 93 1.47 4.72 16.42
C MET A 93 1.03 4.95 14.96
N PRO A 94 0.62 6.16 14.53
CA PRO A 94 0.28 6.41 13.14
C PRO A 94 1.43 6.13 12.19
N PHE A 95 2.66 6.56 12.51
CA PHE A 95 3.85 6.20 11.73
C PHE A 95 4.09 4.69 11.70
N TYR A 96 3.99 4.01 12.85
CA TYR A 96 4.22 2.57 12.93
C TYR A 96 3.21 1.79 12.06
N PHE A 97 1.92 2.08 12.22
CA PHE A 97 0.88 1.35 11.51
C PHE A 97 0.80 1.73 10.03
N ALA A 98 1.18 2.95 9.66
CA ALA A 98 1.34 3.34 8.26
C ALA A 98 2.42 2.50 7.58
N GLY A 99 3.65 2.47 8.11
CA GLY A 99 4.72 1.67 7.49
C GLY A 99 4.40 0.18 7.44
N ARG A 100 3.71 -0.35 8.47
CA ARG A 100 3.23 -1.74 8.45
C ARG A 100 2.16 -1.99 7.37
N LEU A 101 1.29 -1.02 7.12
CA LEU A 101 0.26 -1.10 6.07
C LEU A 101 0.94 -1.13 4.69
N GLU A 102 1.83 -0.18 4.43
CA GLU A 102 2.65 -0.09 3.21
C GLU A 102 3.41 -1.39 2.92
N SER A 103 4.05 -1.95 3.95
CA SER A 103 4.78 -3.23 3.85
C SER A 103 3.94 -4.37 3.27
N GLY A 104 2.64 -4.40 3.60
CA GLY A 104 1.68 -5.37 3.09
C GLY A 104 1.21 -5.07 1.67
N ASN A 105 0.97 -3.79 1.36
CA ASN A 105 0.48 -3.33 0.06
C ASN A 105 1.49 -3.57 -1.06
N VAL A 106 2.79 -3.41 -0.79
CA VAL A 106 3.89 -3.76 -1.71
C VAL A 106 3.60 -5.09 -2.42
N CYS A 107 3.27 -6.13 -1.64
CA CYS A 107 3.03 -7.45 -2.19
C CYS A 107 1.70 -7.64 -2.92
N GLU A 108 0.72 -6.74 -2.75
CA GLU A 108 -0.54 -6.81 -3.48
C GLU A 108 -0.30 -6.53 -4.98
N TYR A 109 0.49 -5.52 -5.33
CA TYR A 109 0.77 -5.16 -6.72
C TYR A 109 1.66 -6.19 -7.45
N PHE A 110 2.71 -6.70 -6.80
CA PHE A 110 3.51 -7.78 -7.39
C PHE A 110 2.70 -9.06 -7.62
N ARG A 111 1.74 -9.36 -6.73
CA ARG A 111 0.82 -10.50 -6.94
C ARG A 111 -0.16 -10.25 -8.08
N MET A 112 -0.68 -9.03 -8.24
CA MET A 112 -1.49 -8.68 -9.40
C MET A 112 -0.70 -8.90 -10.70
N LYS A 113 0.56 -8.42 -10.74
CA LYS A 113 1.46 -8.63 -11.88
C LYS A 113 1.64 -10.12 -12.18
N GLN A 114 1.95 -10.92 -11.16
CA GLN A 114 2.09 -12.38 -11.32
C GLN A 114 0.82 -13.04 -11.86
N PHE A 115 -0.37 -12.62 -11.39
CA PHE A 115 -1.63 -13.13 -11.92
C PHE A 115 -1.87 -12.71 -13.37
N PHE A 116 -1.58 -11.47 -13.74
CA PHE A 116 -1.66 -11.03 -15.14
C PHE A 116 -0.70 -11.82 -16.04
N ASN A 117 0.55 -11.99 -15.61
CA ASN A 117 1.55 -12.78 -16.34
C ASN A 117 1.11 -14.25 -16.50
N SER A 118 0.46 -14.83 -15.49
CA SER A 118 -0.10 -16.19 -15.58
C SER A 118 -1.21 -16.34 -16.62
N LEU A 119 -1.83 -15.22 -17.02
CA LEU A 119 -2.82 -15.14 -18.10
C LEU A 119 -2.20 -14.72 -19.45
N GLY A 120 -0.87 -14.57 -19.52
CA GLY A 120 -0.17 -14.06 -20.70
C GLY A 120 -0.35 -12.56 -20.96
N ILE A 121 -0.78 -11.80 -19.94
CA ILE A 121 -1.00 -10.36 -20.02
C ILE A 121 0.17 -9.67 -19.34
N ASN A 122 0.96 -8.90 -20.10
CA ASN A 122 2.11 -8.15 -19.59
C ASN A 122 1.93 -6.63 -19.70
N ALA A 123 0.77 -6.17 -20.20
CA ALA A 123 0.51 -4.75 -20.47
C ALA A 123 0.53 -3.85 -19.22
N TYR A 124 0.43 -4.44 -18.02
CA TYR A 124 0.39 -3.73 -16.74
C TYR A 124 1.65 -3.98 -15.88
N ASP A 125 2.66 -4.65 -16.43
CA ASP A 125 3.83 -5.07 -15.65
C ASP A 125 4.61 -3.89 -15.11
N GLU A 126 4.85 -2.88 -15.95
CA GLU A 126 5.58 -1.67 -15.57
C GLU A 126 4.79 -0.88 -14.52
N MET A 127 3.51 -0.58 -14.78
CA MET A 127 2.62 0.12 -13.84
C MET A 127 2.56 -0.57 -12.47
N LEU A 128 2.26 -1.88 -12.43
CA LEU A 128 2.14 -2.61 -11.17
C LEU A 128 3.49 -2.76 -10.45
N TYR A 129 4.60 -2.82 -11.20
CA TYR A 129 5.94 -2.79 -10.63
C TYR A 129 6.21 -1.43 -9.99
N GLU A 130 5.95 -0.34 -10.69
CA GLU A 130 6.16 1.03 -10.20
C GLU A 130 5.34 1.31 -8.93
N MET A 131 4.05 0.96 -8.93
CA MET A 131 3.19 1.04 -7.74
C MET A 131 3.79 0.24 -6.57
N GLY A 132 4.19 -1.02 -6.80
CA GLY A 132 4.79 -1.86 -5.76
C GLY A 132 6.11 -1.31 -5.22
N ILE A 133 6.93 -0.68 -6.06
CA ILE A 133 8.14 0.02 -5.61
C ILE A 133 7.77 1.29 -4.84
N LYS A 134 6.70 1.98 -5.23
CA LYS A 134 6.26 3.22 -4.57
C LYS A 134 5.82 2.98 -3.14
N GLU A 135 5.01 1.95 -2.90
CA GLU A 135 4.62 1.51 -1.55
C GLU A 135 5.86 1.13 -0.71
N LYS A 136 6.91 0.58 -1.34
CA LYS A 136 8.14 0.26 -0.62
C LYS A 136 8.90 1.52 -0.19
N GLU A 137 8.88 2.57 -1.01
CA GLU A 137 9.42 3.88 -0.63
C GLU A 137 8.64 4.48 0.54
N HIS A 138 7.31 4.35 0.55
CA HIS A 138 6.47 4.78 1.67
C HIS A 138 6.76 3.98 2.95
N GLU A 139 6.89 2.65 2.87
CA GLU A 139 7.28 1.80 4.00
C GLU A 139 8.61 2.28 4.63
N ILE A 140 9.62 2.52 3.80
CA ILE A 140 10.94 2.97 4.26
C ILE A 140 10.85 4.36 4.87
N TYR A 141 10.09 5.28 4.27
CA TYR A 141 9.85 6.59 4.85
C TYR A 141 9.32 6.50 6.30
N PHE A 142 8.27 5.71 6.53
CA PHE A 142 7.70 5.56 7.86
C PHE A 142 8.65 4.88 8.84
N LEU A 143 9.37 3.84 8.39
CA LEU A 143 10.38 3.16 9.22
C LEU A 143 11.49 4.12 9.64
N GLU A 144 12.03 4.90 8.71
CA GLU A 144 13.12 5.85 8.95
C GLU A 144 12.77 6.89 10.01
N LYS A 145 11.52 7.35 10.06
CA LYS A 145 11.03 8.29 11.08
C LYS A 145 11.02 7.70 12.48
N ILE A 146 10.82 6.39 12.61
CA ILE A 146 10.65 5.72 13.92
C ILE A 146 11.76 4.74 14.28
N LYS A 147 12.75 4.51 13.42
CA LYS A 147 13.78 3.45 13.59
C LYS A 147 14.59 3.55 14.88
N THR A 148 14.75 4.77 15.40
CA THR A 148 15.46 5.06 16.65
C THR A 148 14.53 5.16 17.88
N ASN A 149 13.22 5.02 17.69
CA ASN A 149 12.24 5.13 18.77
C ASN A 149 12.26 3.88 19.66
N LYS A 150 12.26 4.09 20.99
CA LYS A 150 12.33 3.01 21.99
C LYS A 150 11.13 2.06 21.98
N PHE A 151 9.99 2.47 21.41
CA PHE A 151 8.82 1.59 21.28
C PHE A 151 8.90 0.64 20.10
N LEU A 152 9.72 0.92 19.08
CA LEU A 152 9.78 0.10 17.88
C LEU A 152 10.15 -1.37 18.16
N PRO A 153 11.17 -1.70 18.97
CA PRO A 153 11.48 -3.11 19.27
C PRO A 153 10.34 -3.86 19.95
N PHE A 154 9.54 -3.17 20.78
CA PHE A 154 8.35 -3.78 21.39
C PHE A 154 7.29 -4.05 20.34
N TYR A 155 6.95 -3.06 19.52
CA TYR A 155 5.92 -3.22 18.49
C TYR A 155 6.30 -4.25 17.42
N GLU A 156 7.56 -4.26 16.99
CA GLU A 156 8.10 -5.24 16.06
C GLU A 156 7.91 -6.68 16.56
N LYS A 157 8.06 -6.91 17.87
CA LYS A 157 7.82 -8.23 18.48
C LYS A 157 6.35 -8.67 18.38
N TYR A 158 5.38 -7.76 18.50
CA TYR A 158 3.96 -8.11 18.53
C TYR A 158 3.26 -8.03 17.17
N PHE A 159 3.72 -7.14 16.30
CA PHE A 159 3.05 -6.84 15.03
C PHE A 159 3.88 -7.21 13.81
N SER A 160 5.09 -7.73 14.01
CA SER A 160 5.98 -8.30 13.00
C SER A 160 6.39 -7.36 11.88
N TRP A 161 6.58 -6.08 12.21
CA TRP A 161 7.11 -5.07 11.30
C TRP A 161 8.02 -4.09 12.05
N GLY A 162 9.18 -3.78 11.50
CA GLY A 162 10.18 -2.92 12.16
C GLY A 162 11.56 -3.03 11.51
N ASN A 163 12.61 -2.85 12.31
CA ASN A 163 13.99 -2.78 11.81
C ASN A 163 14.46 -4.08 11.15
N ASN A 164 13.98 -5.24 11.63
CA ASN A 164 14.42 -6.55 11.16
C ASN A 164 13.29 -7.36 10.51
N GLN A 165 12.07 -6.81 10.45
CA GLN A 165 10.89 -7.52 9.95
C GLN A 165 10.12 -6.66 8.96
N SER A 166 9.80 -7.27 7.81
CA SER A 166 8.99 -6.69 6.74
C SER A 166 8.11 -7.80 6.14
N PHE A 167 6.97 -7.43 5.55
CA PHE A 167 6.06 -8.37 4.88
C PHE A 167 6.39 -8.58 3.40
N ASN A 168 7.43 -7.91 2.90
CA ASN A 168 7.96 -8.06 1.57
C ASN A 168 9.47 -8.35 1.61
N ASN A 169 10.00 -8.80 0.47
CA ASN A 169 11.41 -9.13 0.27
C ASN A 169 12.13 -8.13 -0.66
N ILE A 170 11.59 -6.90 -0.78
CA ILE A 170 12.12 -5.90 -1.69
C ILE A 170 13.23 -5.12 -0.99
N ASP A 171 14.35 -5.00 -1.69
CA ASP A 171 15.49 -4.16 -1.33
C ASP A 171 15.63 -3.06 -2.39
N LEU A 172 15.42 -1.79 -1.99
CA LEU A 172 15.50 -0.65 -2.91
C LEU A 172 16.95 -0.39 -3.39
N ASP A 173 17.97 -0.89 -2.68
CA ASP A 173 19.36 -0.79 -3.11
C ASP A 173 19.70 -1.86 -4.17
N LYS A 174 18.86 -2.89 -4.28
CA LYS A 174 19.01 -4.02 -5.21
C LYS A 174 17.72 -4.25 -6.01
N LYS A 175 17.25 -3.19 -6.67
CA LYS A 175 16.10 -3.27 -7.59
C LYS A 175 16.43 -4.20 -8.75
N TYR A 176 15.59 -5.20 -8.97
CA TYR A 176 15.66 -6.02 -10.18
C TYR A 176 14.81 -5.39 -11.29
N PRO A 177 15.20 -5.51 -12.56
CA PRO A 177 14.37 -5.08 -13.68
C PRO A 177 12.97 -5.70 -13.63
N VAL A 178 11.98 -5.02 -14.24
CA VAL A 178 10.56 -5.43 -14.24
C VAL A 178 10.40 -6.89 -14.69
N GLU A 179 11.15 -7.30 -15.72
CA GLU A 179 11.12 -8.65 -16.30
C GLU A 179 11.61 -9.72 -15.31
N ASN A 180 12.52 -9.34 -14.40
CA ASN A 180 13.14 -10.22 -13.41
C ASN A 180 12.51 -10.10 -12.02
N SER A 181 11.47 -9.28 -11.85
CA SER A 181 10.82 -8.99 -10.55
C SER A 181 9.90 -10.10 -10.02
N ASN A 182 9.73 -11.20 -10.76
CA ASN A 182 8.79 -12.29 -10.42
C ASN A 182 9.12 -13.05 -9.12
N HIS A 183 10.31 -12.84 -8.54
CA HIS A 183 10.69 -13.40 -7.25
C HIS A 183 10.22 -12.54 -6.05
N TYR A 184 9.79 -11.30 -6.29
CA TYR A 184 9.24 -10.45 -5.24
C TYR A 184 7.90 -11.00 -4.75
N CYS A 185 7.72 -11.00 -3.42
CA CYS A 185 6.49 -11.38 -2.74
C CYS A 185 5.94 -12.78 -3.09
N LYS A 186 6.81 -13.67 -3.58
CA LYS A 186 6.48 -15.04 -3.94
C LYS A 186 6.09 -15.82 -2.68
N LYS A 187 4.93 -16.45 -2.72
CA LYS A 187 4.42 -17.35 -1.69
C LYS A 187 4.61 -18.80 -2.11
#